data_AF-A0A6H1JFN9-F1
#
_entry.id   AF-A0A6H1JFN9-F1
#
_cell.length_a   1.000
_cell.length_b   1.000
_cell.length_c   1.000
_cell.angle_alpha   90.00
_cell.angle_beta   90.00
_cell.angle_gamma   90.00
#
_symmetry.space_group_name_H-M   'P 1'
#
loop_
_entity.id
_entity.type
_entity.pdbx_description
1 polymer ?
#
loop_
_entity_poly.entity_id
_entity_poly.type
_entity_poly.pdbx_seq_one_letter_code
_entity_poly.pdbx_strand_id
1 'polypeptide(L)'
;MDLDEMFGEGWCVTLAPHPLTEALHLMGVANPVPCPEGVNQAAQFLQEHQGDGAFILGREMPGGWTLTIEFESSIGFANDVLRTLAADGRTAISAYRDPDTRTATIAHDGAILGRLELSGGYFDGPSGSVDTAHPVVRSLTAVGFDASDDCEPTGEADTEEPEGCLILAVRVLTGVTLTAADFEGPWTGGVF
;
A
#
# COMPACT_ATOMS: atom_id res chain seq x y z
N MET A 1 -10.17 8.93 8.21
CA MET A 1 -10.06 8.36 6.85
C MET A 1 -10.77 7.02 6.92
N ASP A 2 -11.49 6.61 5.89
CA ASP A 2 -12.12 5.28 5.80
C ASP A 2 -12.03 4.85 4.33
N LEU A 3 -11.15 3.90 4.03
CA LEU A 3 -10.87 3.53 2.62
C LEU A 3 -12.00 2.70 2.03
N ASP A 4 -12.75 1.97 2.86
CA ASP A 4 -13.90 1.20 2.42
C ASP A 4 -15.08 2.14 2.12
N GLU A 5 -15.27 3.21 2.89
CA GLU A 5 -16.26 4.26 2.56
C GLU A 5 -15.89 4.99 1.26
N MET A 6 -14.59 5.22 1.02
CA MET A 6 -14.10 5.97 -0.14
C MET A 6 -14.11 5.15 -1.44
N PHE A 7 -13.75 3.87 -1.37
CA PHE A 7 -13.49 3.04 -2.57
C PHE A 7 -14.30 1.75 -2.64
N GLY A 8 -15.05 1.41 -1.59
CA GLY A 8 -15.73 0.12 -1.49
C GLY A 8 -14.77 -1.02 -1.17
N GLU A 9 -15.00 -2.20 -1.76
CA GLU A 9 -14.13 -3.36 -1.59
C GLU A 9 -13.13 -3.49 -2.75
N GLY A 10 -12.04 -4.22 -2.54
CA GLY A 10 -11.11 -4.57 -3.62
C GLY A 10 -10.13 -3.45 -4.00
N TRP A 11 -9.96 -2.44 -3.15
CA TRP A 11 -8.92 -1.44 -3.34
C TRP A 11 -7.54 -2.01 -2.99
N CYS A 12 -6.52 -1.54 -3.71
CA CYS A 12 -5.12 -1.70 -3.32
C CYS A 12 -4.45 -0.34 -3.31
N VAL A 13 -3.75 -0.04 -2.22
CA VAL A 13 -3.02 1.22 -2.00
C VAL A 13 -1.56 0.91 -1.79
N THR A 14 -0.68 1.47 -2.62
CA THR A 14 0.76 1.23 -2.52
C THR A 14 1.51 2.55 -2.31
N LEU A 15 2.45 2.57 -1.37
CA LEU A 15 3.45 3.62 -1.25
C LEU A 15 4.82 3.09 -1.66
N ALA A 16 5.42 3.79 -2.63
CA ALA A 16 6.73 3.45 -3.17
C ALA A 16 7.66 4.67 -3.21
N PRO A 17 8.96 4.51 -2.91
CA PRO A 17 9.92 5.61 -2.86
C PRO A 17 10.54 5.85 -4.24
N HIS A 18 9.68 6.18 -5.19
CA HIS A 18 10.04 6.46 -6.58
C HIS A 18 9.27 7.71 -7.05
N PRO A 19 9.84 8.50 -7.98
CA PRO A 19 9.08 9.50 -8.72
C PRO A 19 7.84 8.89 -9.38
N LEU A 20 6.76 9.68 -9.49
CA LEU A 20 5.44 9.21 -9.94
C LEU A 20 5.49 8.39 -11.23
N THR A 21 6.12 8.92 -12.28
CA THR A 21 6.19 8.23 -13.57
C THR A 21 6.96 6.92 -13.49
N GLU A 22 8.07 6.90 -12.75
CA GLU A 22 8.88 5.69 -12.55
C GLU A 22 8.11 4.63 -11.76
N ALA A 23 7.42 5.01 -10.68
CA ALA A 23 6.58 4.11 -9.90
C ALA A 23 5.50 3.45 -10.78
N LEU A 24 4.79 4.26 -11.58
CA LEU A 24 3.75 3.76 -12.48
C LEU A 24 4.33 2.83 -13.57
N HIS A 25 5.50 3.13 -14.12
CA HIS A 25 6.19 2.25 -15.07
C HIS A 25 6.61 0.92 -14.43
N LEU A 26 7.11 0.94 -13.19
CA LEU A 26 7.46 -0.28 -12.44
C LEU A 26 6.22 -1.13 -12.09
N MET A 27 5.06 -0.49 -11.96
CA MET A 27 3.76 -1.16 -11.83
C MET A 27 3.16 -1.56 -13.19
N GLY A 28 3.87 -1.28 -14.29
CA GLY A 28 3.55 -1.73 -15.65
C GLY A 28 2.65 -0.79 -16.47
N VAL A 29 2.32 0.39 -15.96
CA VAL A 29 1.59 1.42 -16.74
C VAL A 29 2.51 2.00 -17.80
N ALA A 30 2.36 1.59 -19.05
CA ALA A 30 3.29 1.99 -20.13
C ALA A 30 3.25 3.49 -20.46
N ASN A 31 2.05 4.09 -20.47
CA ASN A 31 1.84 5.48 -20.85
C ASN A 31 0.99 6.23 -19.80
N PRO A 32 1.59 6.66 -18.67
CA PRO A 32 0.87 7.41 -17.65
C PRO A 32 0.36 8.74 -18.21
N VAL A 33 -0.93 9.03 -18.02
CA VAL A 33 -1.58 10.27 -18.47
C VAL A 33 -2.25 11.00 -17.30
N PRO A 34 -2.33 12.34 -17.33
CA PRO A 34 -3.06 13.07 -16.31
C PRO A 34 -4.55 12.68 -16.25
N CYS A 35 -5.03 12.39 -15.05
CA CYS A 35 -6.41 12.03 -14.72
C CYS A 35 -6.93 13.00 -13.65
N PRO A 36 -7.31 14.23 -14.02
CA PRO A 36 -7.70 15.27 -13.05
C PRO A 36 -9.02 14.96 -12.33
N GLU A 37 -9.86 14.10 -12.91
CA GLU A 37 -11.12 13.63 -12.32
C GLU A 37 -10.92 12.43 -11.38
N GLY A 38 -9.69 11.91 -11.31
CA GLY A 38 -9.25 10.92 -10.32
C GLY A 38 -10.05 9.63 -10.33
N VAL A 39 -10.47 9.21 -9.14
CA VAL A 39 -11.11 7.91 -8.87
C VAL A 39 -12.45 7.75 -9.59
N ASN A 40 -13.23 8.82 -9.72
CA ASN A 40 -14.52 8.77 -10.43
C ASN A 40 -14.33 8.44 -11.92
N GLN A 41 -13.23 8.91 -12.51
CA GLN A 41 -12.89 8.63 -13.90
C GLN A 41 -12.29 7.22 -14.06
N ALA A 42 -11.58 6.70 -13.06
CA ALA A 42 -11.12 5.31 -13.06
C ALA A 42 -12.29 4.31 -13.15
N ALA A 43 -13.37 4.55 -12.40
CA ALA A 43 -14.57 3.72 -12.47
C ALA A 43 -15.25 3.76 -13.85
N GLN A 44 -15.34 4.95 -14.47
CA GLN A 44 -15.87 5.07 -15.84
C GLN A 44 -14.94 4.42 -16.87
N PHE A 45 -13.62 4.58 -16.71
CA PHE A 45 -12.62 4.02 -17.60
C PHE A 45 -12.65 2.48 -17.58
N LEU A 46 -12.78 1.86 -16.41
CA LEU A 46 -12.94 0.40 -16.26
C LEU A 46 -14.21 -0.13 -16.92
N GLN A 47 -15.31 0.65 -16.89
CA GLN A 47 -16.54 0.30 -17.62
C GLN A 47 -16.36 0.36 -19.14
N GLU A 48 -15.58 1.33 -19.64
CA GLU A 48 -15.32 1.51 -21.07
C GLU A 48 -14.29 0.51 -21.63
N HIS A 49 -13.37 0.02 -20.79
CA HIS A 49 -12.25 -0.86 -21.17
C HIS A 49 -12.35 -2.25 -20.51
N GLN A 50 -13.56 -2.79 -20.40
CA GLN A 50 -13.79 -4.13 -19.86
C GLN A 50 -12.93 -5.17 -20.58
N GLY A 51 -11.93 -5.72 -19.88
CA GLY A 51 -11.04 -6.77 -20.37
C GLY A 51 -9.61 -6.35 -20.69
N ASP A 52 -9.26 -5.06 -20.60
CA ASP A 52 -7.93 -4.56 -20.95
C ASP A 52 -6.92 -4.54 -19.78
N GLY A 53 -7.31 -5.03 -18.59
CA GLY A 53 -6.44 -5.13 -17.42
C GLY A 53 -6.83 -4.20 -16.29
N ALA A 54 -5.90 -3.91 -15.38
CA ALA A 54 -6.17 -3.09 -14.20
C ALA A 54 -5.90 -1.62 -14.48
N PHE A 55 -6.62 -0.72 -13.80
CA PHE A 55 -6.34 0.71 -13.87
C PHE A 55 -5.63 1.18 -12.61
N ILE A 56 -4.47 1.82 -12.79
CA ILE A 56 -3.63 2.30 -11.70
C ILE A 56 -3.59 3.82 -11.74
N LEU A 57 -3.97 4.46 -10.64
CA LEU A 57 -3.76 5.87 -10.38
C LEU A 57 -2.52 6.05 -9.50
N GLY A 58 -1.76 7.11 -9.72
CA GLY A 58 -0.63 7.51 -8.92
C GLY A 58 -0.61 9.01 -8.68
N ARG A 59 -0.06 9.40 -7.53
CA ARG A 59 0.23 10.80 -7.20
C ARG A 59 1.53 10.91 -6.42
N GLU A 60 2.16 12.07 -6.55
CA GLU A 60 3.32 12.40 -5.73
C GLU A 60 2.89 12.68 -4.29
N MET A 61 3.75 12.23 -3.37
CA MET A 61 3.67 12.45 -1.94
C MET A 61 4.96 13.14 -1.46
N PRO A 62 4.94 13.79 -0.28
CA PRO A 62 6.13 14.42 0.28
C PRO A 62 7.30 13.43 0.39
N GLY A 63 8.54 13.93 0.24
CA GLY A 63 9.75 13.11 0.44
C GLY A 63 10.12 12.17 -0.70
N GLY A 64 9.55 12.36 -1.90
CA GLY A 64 9.84 11.52 -3.07
C GLY A 64 9.10 10.19 -3.08
N TRP A 65 8.03 10.10 -2.28
CA TRP A 65 7.12 8.97 -2.28
C TRP A 65 6.06 9.14 -3.37
N THR A 66 5.57 8.03 -3.88
CA THR A 66 4.38 7.96 -4.73
C THR A 66 3.34 7.12 -4.02
N LEU A 67 2.12 7.64 -3.94
CA LEU A 67 0.92 6.92 -3.54
C LEU A 67 0.22 6.44 -4.81
N THR A 68 -0.01 5.14 -4.93
CA THR A 68 -0.84 4.56 -5.99
C THR A 68 -2.11 3.92 -5.45
N ILE A 69 -3.15 3.93 -6.27
CA ILE A 69 -4.44 3.29 -6.02
C ILE A 69 -4.75 2.42 -7.23
N GLU A 70 -5.08 1.17 -6.98
CA GLU A 70 -5.57 0.24 -7.97
C GLU A 70 -7.01 -0.14 -7.66
N PHE A 71 -7.83 -0.22 -8.70
CA PHE A 71 -9.21 -0.63 -8.64
C PHE A 71 -9.37 -2.01 -9.27
N GLU A 72 -10.08 -2.90 -8.60
CA GLU A 72 -10.40 -4.25 -9.07
C GLU A 72 -9.15 -5.14 -9.35
N SER A 73 -8.03 -4.85 -8.68
CA SER A 73 -6.72 -5.47 -8.93
C SER A 73 -5.86 -5.57 -7.67
N SER A 74 -4.85 -6.45 -7.71
CA SER A 74 -3.87 -6.71 -6.66
C SER A 74 -2.42 -6.67 -7.17
N ILE A 75 -2.10 -5.82 -8.16
CA ILE A 75 -0.78 -5.78 -8.80
C ILE A 75 0.27 -5.20 -7.84
N GLY A 76 -0.02 -4.13 -7.11
CA GLY A 76 0.86 -3.57 -6.08
C GLY A 76 1.05 -4.52 -4.89
N PHE A 77 0.09 -5.42 -4.69
CA PHE A 77 0.17 -6.53 -3.76
C PHE A 77 0.91 -7.75 -4.34
N ALA A 78 1.16 -7.78 -5.65
CA ALA A 78 1.96 -8.83 -6.27
C ALA A 78 3.41 -8.67 -5.78
N ASN A 79 3.89 -9.72 -5.11
CA ASN A 79 5.20 -9.71 -4.48
C ASN A 79 6.32 -9.26 -5.43
N ASP A 80 6.29 -9.62 -6.72
CA ASP A 80 7.33 -9.25 -7.67
C ASP A 80 7.37 -7.74 -7.97
N VAL A 81 6.19 -7.11 -8.08
CA VAL A 81 6.08 -5.66 -8.25
C VAL A 81 6.56 -4.96 -6.99
N LEU A 82 6.07 -5.39 -5.81
CA LEU A 82 6.46 -4.76 -4.55
C LEU A 82 7.97 -4.91 -4.25
N ARG A 83 8.55 -6.08 -4.56
CA ARG A 83 10.01 -6.29 -4.49
C ARG A 83 10.75 -5.33 -5.40
N THR A 84 10.27 -5.15 -6.63
CA THR A 84 10.88 -4.22 -7.59
C THR A 84 10.81 -2.78 -7.09
N LEU A 85 9.65 -2.36 -6.57
CA LEU A 85 9.47 -1.04 -5.97
C LEU A 85 10.37 -0.81 -4.74
N ALA A 86 10.67 -1.86 -3.98
CA ALA A 86 11.53 -1.81 -2.79
C ALA A 86 13.02 -2.11 -3.08
N ALA A 87 13.44 -2.29 -4.33
CA ALA A 87 14.84 -2.59 -4.64
C ALA A 87 15.80 -1.44 -4.24
N ASP A 88 17.09 -1.71 -4.26
CA ASP A 88 18.17 -0.75 -4.02
C ASP A 88 18.14 -0.10 -2.62
N GLY A 89 17.95 -0.93 -1.57
CA GLY A 89 17.96 -0.50 -0.18
C GLY A 89 16.73 0.30 0.26
N ARG A 90 15.65 0.28 -0.53
CA ARG A 90 14.42 1.05 -0.29
C ARG A 90 13.35 0.21 0.40
N THR A 91 12.29 0.85 0.88
CA THR A 91 11.13 0.18 1.50
C THR A 91 9.88 0.55 0.72
N ALA A 92 9.02 -0.43 0.42
CA ALA A 92 7.69 -0.19 -0.13
C ALA A 92 6.65 -0.96 0.69
N ILE A 93 5.44 -0.41 0.74
CA ILE A 93 4.30 -1.02 1.44
C ILE A 93 3.09 -0.99 0.52
N SER A 94 2.39 -2.11 0.43
CA SER A 94 1.13 -2.22 -0.32
C SER A 94 0.05 -2.81 0.55
N ALA A 95 -1.02 -2.06 0.77
CA ALA A 95 -2.20 -2.46 1.51
C ALA A 95 -3.33 -2.85 0.55
N TYR A 96 -4.05 -3.90 0.89
CA TYR A 96 -5.11 -4.46 0.06
C TYR A 96 -6.28 -4.91 0.95
N ARG A 97 -7.49 -4.68 0.44
CA ARG A 97 -8.75 -5.19 1.01
C ARG A 97 -9.34 -6.25 0.08
N ASP A 98 -9.37 -7.50 0.52
CA ASP A 98 -10.28 -8.52 -0.04
C ASP A 98 -11.53 -8.64 0.84
N PRO A 99 -12.60 -9.34 0.41
CA PRO A 99 -13.84 -9.47 1.18
C PRO A 99 -13.69 -9.92 2.64
N ASP A 100 -12.61 -10.63 2.97
CA ASP A 100 -12.45 -11.29 4.25
C ASP A 100 -11.39 -10.62 5.15
N THR A 101 -10.42 -9.90 4.57
CA THR A 101 -9.24 -9.41 5.28
C THR A 101 -8.70 -8.08 4.73
N ARG A 102 -8.06 -7.31 5.63
CA ARG A 102 -7.27 -6.13 5.30
C ARG A 102 -5.82 -6.43 5.62
N THR A 103 -4.96 -6.46 4.60
CA THR A 103 -3.54 -6.78 4.82
C THR A 103 -2.62 -5.79 4.13
N ALA A 104 -1.45 -5.54 4.72
CA ALA A 104 -0.38 -4.79 4.09
C ALA A 104 0.88 -5.64 3.94
N THR A 105 1.34 -5.84 2.72
CA THR A 105 2.63 -6.49 2.46
C THR A 105 3.74 -5.44 2.49
N ILE A 106 4.86 -5.78 3.13
CA ILE A 106 6.02 -4.89 3.25
C ILE A 106 7.22 -5.53 2.55
N ALA A 107 7.90 -4.74 1.74
CA ALA A 107 9.15 -5.12 1.11
C ALA A 107 10.28 -4.14 1.48
N HIS A 108 11.49 -4.67 1.61
CA HIS A 108 12.71 -3.89 1.78
C HIS A 108 13.85 -4.53 0.98
N ASP A 109 14.59 -3.72 0.23
CA ASP A 109 15.74 -4.13 -0.60
C ASP A 109 15.44 -5.36 -1.48
N GLY A 110 14.26 -5.36 -2.14
CA GLY A 110 13.83 -6.47 -2.99
C GLY A 110 13.39 -7.75 -2.25
N ALA A 111 13.34 -7.74 -0.92
CA ALA A 111 12.85 -8.84 -0.10
C ALA A 111 11.49 -8.51 0.54
N ILE A 112 10.55 -9.45 0.47
CA ILE A 112 9.30 -9.37 1.26
C ILE A 112 9.65 -9.68 2.72
N LEU A 113 9.34 -8.74 3.61
CA LEU A 113 9.60 -8.88 5.04
C LEU A 113 8.45 -9.55 5.78
N GLY A 114 7.23 -9.43 5.27
CA GLY A 114 6.03 -9.99 5.88
C GLY A 114 4.75 -9.28 5.46
N ARG A 115 3.66 -9.64 6.14
CA ARG A 115 2.31 -9.10 5.96
C ARG A 115 1.75 -8.65 7.30
N LEU A 116 1.28 -7.41 7.37
CA LEU A 116 0.51 -6.89 8.49
C LEU A 116 -0.97 -7.17 8.26
N GLU A 117 -1.63 -7.82 9.20
CA GLU A 117 -3.08 -7.82 9.29
C GLU A 117 -3.50 -6.49 9.95
N LEU A 118 -4.30 -5.70 9.23
CA LEU A 118 -4.55 -4.31 9.57
C LEU A 118 -5.67 -4.14 10.61
N SER A 119 -6.51 -5.16 10.82
CA SER A 119 -7.62 -5.11 11.79
C SER A 119 -7.15 -5.37 13.22
N GLY A 120 -6.10 -6.16 13.39
CA GLY A 120 -5.57 -6.63 14.67
C GLY A 120 -4.08 -6.40 14.83
N GLY A 121 -3.41 -5.69 13.92
CA GLY A 121 -2.01 -5.26 14.10
C GLY A 121 -1.00 -6.41 14.20
N TYR A 122 -1.36 -7.60 13.72
CA TYR A 122 -0.50 -8.79 13.70
C TYR A 122 0.41 -8.79 12.47
N PHE A 123 1.68 -9.15 12.65
CA PHE A 123 2.68 -9.21 11.60
C PHE A 123 3.14 -10.64 11.35
N ASP A 124 2.81 -11.17 10.18
CA ASP A 124 3.21 -12.51 9.75
C ASP A 124 4.42 -12.45 8.82
N GLY A 125 5.37 -13.34 9.04
CA GLY A 125 6.58 -13.44 8.24
C GLY A 125 6.44 -14.43 7.06
N PRO A 126 7.28 -14.33 6.01
CA PRO A 126 7.17 -15.17 4.81
C PRO A 126 7.30 -16.68 5.02
N SER A 127 7.76 -17.11 6.19
CA SER A 127 7.94 -18.52 6.57
C SER A 127 7.31 -18.84 7.94
N GLY A 128 6.29 -18.09 8.34
CA GLY A 128 5.62 -18.24 9.64
C GLY A 128 6.48 -17.81 10.83
N SER A 129 7.52 -17.01 10.58
CA SER A 129 8.30 -16.34 11.62
C SER A 129 8.82 -15.01 11.11
N VAL A 130 8.82 -14.02 11.98
CA VAL A 130 9.26 -12.66 11.68
C VAL A 130 10.69 -12.45 12.16
N ASP A 131 11.57 -11.91 11.29
CA ASP A 131 12.90 -11.45 11.70
C ASP A 131 12.80 -10.13 12.46
N THR A 132 12.59 -10.20 13.77
CA THR A 132 12.47 -9.04 14.66
C THR A 132 13.79 -8.27 14.83
N ALA A 133 14.92 -8.82 14.39
CA ALA A 133 16.19 -8.11 14.37
C ALA A 133 16.32 -7.18 13.14
N HIS A 134 15.52 -7.40 12.09
CA HIS A 134 15.54 -6.57 10.89
C HIS A 134 15.13 -5.13 11.23
N PRO A 135 15.89 -4.09 10.82
CA PRO A 135 15.63 -2.71 11.23
C PRO A 135 14.22 -2.20 10.93
N VAL A 136 13.68 -2.55 9.76
CA VAL A 136 12.32 -2.17 9.34
C VAL A 136 11.26 -2.81 10.24
N VAL A 137 11.42 -4.10 10.55
CA VAL A 137 10.51 -4.85 11.42
C VAL A 137 10.60 -4.33 12.85
N ARG A 138 11.81 -4.05 13.32
CA ARG A 138 12.04 -3.46 14.64
C ARG A 138 11.34 -2.11 14.79
N SER A 139 11.29 -1.30 13.75
CA SER A 139 10.56 -0.02 13.77
C SER A 139 9.05 -0.21 13.93
N LEU A 140 8.46 -1.23 13.28
CA LEU A 140 7.04 -1.56 13.41
C LEU A 140 6.72 -2.15 14.79
N THR A 141 7.50 -3.13 15.24
CA THR A 141 7.31 -3.73 16.57
C THR A 141 7.54 -2.72 17.71
N ALA A 142 8.40 -1.72 17.51
CA ALA A 142 8.60 -0.65 18.50
C ALA A 142 7.37 0.26 18.72
N VAL A 143 6.46 0.36 17.74
CA VAL A 143 5.17 1.06 17.91
C VAL A 143 4.03 0.11 18.30
N GLY A 144 4.34 -1.17 18.46
CA GLY A 144 3.47 -2.18 19.05
C GLY A 144 2.77 -3.13 18.09
N PHE A 145 3.15 -3.15 16.80
CA PHE A 145 2.75 -4.27 15.92
C PHE A 145 3.29 -5.59 16.47
N ASP A 146 2.43 -6.59 16.58
CA ASP A 146 2.81 -7.87 17.16
C ASP A 146 3.46 -8.77 16.12
N ALA A 147 4.68 -9.23 16.40
CA ALA A 147 5.43 -10.17 15.57
C ALA A 147 5.60 -11.55 16.26
N SER A 148 4.88 -11.78 17.35
CA SER A 148 4.86 -13.01 18.13
C SER A 148 3.62 -13.85 17.82
N ASP A 149 3.59 -15.09 18.29
CA ASP A 149 2.44 -16.00 18.09
C ASP A 149 1.22 -15.63 18.96
N ASP A 150 1.32 -14.61 19.81
CA ASP A 150 0.25 -14.22 20.75
C ASP A 150 -0.86 -13.41 20.03
N CYS A 151 -0.57 -12.80 18.88
CA CYS A 151 -1.47 -12.01 18.05
C CYS A 151 -2.16 -10.84 18.80
N GLU A 152 -1.44 -10.21 19.73
CA GLU A 152 -1.95 -9.11 20.57
C GLU A 152 -1.13 -7.83 20.32
N PRO A 153 -1.64 -6.87 19.51
CA PRO A 153 -0.95 -5.60 19.30
C PRO A 153 -0.94 -4.80 20.59
N THR A 154 0.00 -3.87 20.70
CA THR A 154 0.14 -3.00 21.86
C THR A 154 0.39 -1.55 21.43
N GLY A 155 0.44 -0.63 22.38
CA GLY A 155 0.91 0.73 22.13
C GLY A 155 0.03 1.48 21.12
N GLU A 156 0.63 2.02 20.06
CA GLU A 156 -0.12 2.76 19.03
C GLU A 156 -0.80 1.82 18.02
N ALA A 157 -0.35 0.56 17.91
CA ALA A 157 -0.96 -0.42 17.00
C ALA A 157 -2.25 -1.04 17.58
N ASP A 158 -2.48 -0.92 18.90
CA ASP A 158 -3.75 -1.24 19.55
C ASP A 158 -4.72 -0.04 19.37
N THR A 159 -5.23 0.11 18.15
CA THR A 159 -6.06 1.24 17.73
C THR A 159 -7.46 0.79 17.35
N GLU A 160 -8.47 1.59 17.74
CA GLU A 160 -9.86 1.39 17.34
C GLU A 160 -10.20 2.09 16.00
N GLU A 161 -9.27 2.85 15.41
CA GLU A 161 -9.50 3.55 14.14
C GLU A 161 -9.47 2.58 12.94
N PRO A 162 -10.42 2.65 11.97
CA PRO A 162 -10.54 1.63 10.92
C PRO A 162 -9.29 1.44 10.04
N GLU A 163 -8.49 2.49 9.84
CA GLU A 163 -7.22 2.48 9.11
C GLU A 163 -6.03 2.85 10.01
N GLY A 164 -6.21 2.83 11.34
CA GLY A 164 -5.19 3.26 12.29
C GLY A 164 -3.87 2.50 12.10
N CYS A 165 -3.93 1.17 11.95
CA CYS A 165 -2.78 0.32 11.67
C CYS A 165 -2.11 0.68 10.33
N LEU A 166 -2.88 0.93 9.27
CA LEU A 166 -2.32 1.32 7.97
C LEU A 166 -1.59 2.67 8.05
N ILE A 167 -2.25 3.67 8.64
CA ILE A 167 -1.68 5.01 8.81
C ILE A 167 -0.41 4.94 9.66
N LEU A 168 -0.43 4.16 10.75
CA LEU A 168 0.72 3.96 11.62
C LEU A 168 1.88 3.29 10.88
N ALA A 169 1.63 2.18 10.17
CA ALA A 169 2.65 1.47 9.41
C ALA A 169 3.27 2.37 8.35
N VAL A 170 2.46 3.09 7.58
CA VAL A 170 2.93 4.04 6.57
C VAL A 170 3.78 5.14 7.21
N ARG A 171 3.32 5.74 8.31
CA ARG A 171 4.05 6.79 9.02
C ARG A 171 5.41 6.31 9.52
N VAL A 172 5.47 5.12 10.10
CA VAL A 172 6.72 4.53 10.61
C VAL A 172 7.70 4.20 9.50
N LEU A 173 7.22 3.68 8.38
CA LEU A 173 8.08 3.21 7.28
C LEU A 173 8.53 4.32 6.34
N THR A 174 7.69 5.34 6.15
CA THR A 174 7.87 6.35 5.10
C THR A 174 8.06 7.76 5.63
N GLY A 175 7.65 8.02 6.87
CA GLY A 175 7.52 9.37 7.44
C GLY A 175 6.29 10.15 6.93
N VAL A 176 5.48 9.57 6.05
CA VAL A 176 4.24 10.17 5.54
C VAL A 176 3.08 9.81 6.46
N THR A 177 2.29 10.80 6.86
CA THR A 177 1.01 10.56 7.55
C THR A 177 -0.11 10.67 6.53
N LEU A 178 -0.73 9.53 6.18
CA LEU A 178 -1.85 9.52 5.27
C LEU A 178 -3.09 10.16 5.88
N THR A 179 -3.79 10.92 5.06
CA THR A 179 -5.06 11.60 5.36
C THR A 179 -6.03 11.43 4.20
N ALA A 180 -7.31 11.68 4.43
CA ALA A 180 -8.32 11.62 3.37
C ALA A 180 -7.98 12.56 2.19
N ALA A 181 -7.35 13.71 2.45
CA ALA A 181 -6.94 14.66 1.40
C ALA A 181 -5.86 14.11 0.47
N ASP A 182 -5.08 13.12 0.93
CA ASP A 182 -4.09 12.41 0.08
C ASP A 182 -4.76 11.49 -0.94
N PHE A 183 -6.07 11.31 -0.85
CA PHE A 183 -6.87 10.56 -1.80
C PHE A 183 -7.72 11.47 -2.70
N GLU A 184 -7.56 12.80 -2.55
CA GLU A 184 -8.25 13.83 -3.34
C GLU A 184 -7.27 14.63 -4.20
N GLY A 185 -7.69 15.06 -5.39
CA GLY A 185 -6.92 15.97 -6.25
C GLY A 185 -6.49 15.35 -7.58
N PRO A 186 -5.54 15.97 -8.31
CA PRO A 186 -5.16 15.52 -9.63
C PRO A 186 -4.31 14.25 -9.55
N TRP A 187 -4.68 13.26 -10.35
CA TRP A 187 -3.96 12.00 -10.47
C TRP A 187 -3.24 11.90 -11.80
N THR A 188 -2.31 10.95 -11.90
CA THR A 188 -1.80 10.43 -13.17
C THR A 188 -2.05 8.93 -13.18
N GLY A 189 -2.55 8.37 -14.27
CA GLY A 189 -2.83 6.95 -14.32
C GLY A 189 -2.78 6.35 -15.70
N GLY A 190 -3.14 5.08 -15.78
CA GLY A 190 -3.24 4.34 -17.02
C GLY A 190 -3.50 2.86 -16.78
N VAL A 191 -3.64 2.14 -17.89
CA VAL A 191 -3.91 0.70 -17.90
C VAL A 191 -2.61 -0.08 -17.78
N PHE A 192 -2.68 -1.18 -17.05
CA PHE A 192 -1.71 -2.27 -17.00
C PHE A 192 -2.20 -3.46 -17.83
#